data_AF-X1J1P8-F1
#
_entry.id   AF-X1J1P8-F1
#
_cell.length_a   1.000
_cell.length_b   1.000
_cell.length_c   1.000
_cell.angle_alpha   90.00
_cell.angle_beta   90.00
_cell.angle_gamma   90.00
#
_symmetry.space_group_name_H-M   'P 1'
#
loop_
_entity.id
_entity.type
_entity.pdbx_description
1 polymer ?
#
loop_
_entity_poly.entity_id
_entity_poly.type
_entity_poly.pdbx_seq_one_letter_code
_entity_poly.pdbx_strand_id
1 'polypeptide(L)'
;INMVKGSISTARIYLGALSKTLFEADWADDYLERLEQDPSLSKDEHIQHLRSMMMEVNTVLMYFEGTIMLPKLLAANRQNRMAFEYLMASCLLAGDLEGFLQNLYRLDDFNYPEIPQLYEEAILYIIFATGKKIDLRGRRISRQSHQRFDDFNRTLRRYGEDKQAAFNELRKNHGNTYLFYDLFEFSGMK
;
A
#
# COMPACT_ATOMS: atom_id res chain seq x y z
N ILE A 1 8.27 -3.71 18.82
CA ILE A 1 7.14 -4.66 18.69
C ILE A 1 6.43 -4.91 20.02
N ASN A 2 7.09 -5.51 21.04
CA ASN A 2 6.43 -5.84 22.32
C ASN A 2 5.89 -4.63 23.08
N MET A 3 6.56 -3.47 22.99
CA MET A 3 6.08 -2.20 23.55
C MET A 3 4.75 -1.72 22.95
N VAL A 4 4.62 -1.85 21.63
CA VAL A 4 3.40 -1.48 20.89
C VAL A 4 2.26 -2.44 21.26
N LYS A 5 2.55 -3.74 21.33
CA LYS A 5 1.61 -4.81 21.74
C LYS A 5 1.18 -4.76 23.23
N GLY A 6 1.73 -3.86 24.04
CA GLY A 6 1.43 -3.77 25.47
C GLY A 6 2.01 -4.93 26.30
N SER A 7 2.85 -5.79 25.71
CA SER A 7 3.52 -6.89 26.41
C SER A 7 4.75 -6.39 27.16
N ILE A 8 4.52 -5.67 28.27
CA ILE A 8 5.55 -4.93 29.02
C ILE A 8 6.65 -5.84 29.57
N SER A 9 6.29 -7.01 30.10
CA SER A 9 7.25 -7.99 30.61
C SER A 9 8.23 -8.44 29.53
N THR A 10 7.71 -8.79 28.35
CA THR A 10 8.53 -9.19 27.21
C THR A 10 9.36 -8.02 26.66
N ALA A 11 8.79 -6.82 26.60
CA ALA A 11 9.52 -5.63 26.17
C ALA A 11 10.75 -5.34 27.05
N ARG A 12 10.60 -5.42 28.38
CA ARG A 12 11.71 -5.22 29.33
C ARG A 12 12.84 -6.24 29.15
N ILE A 13 12.51 -7.50 28.86
CA ILE A 13 13.53 -8.53 28.62
C ILE A 13 14.38 -8.18 27.39
N TYR A 14 13.73 -7.82 26.27
CA TYR A 14 14.47 -7.47 25.06
C TYR A 14 15.24 -6.16 25.18
N LEU A 15 14.65 -5.14 25.81
CA LEU A 15 15.35 -3.88 26.07
C LEU A 15 16.55 -4.09 26.99
N GLY A 16 16.43 -4.91 28.04
CA GLY A 16 17.57 -5.23 28.92
C GLY A 16 18.67 -6.06 28.26
N ALA A 17 18.37 -6.73 27.14
CA ALA A 17 19.40 -7.36 26.31
C ALA A 17 20.07 -6.33 25.39
N LEU A 18 19.28 -5.41 24.81
CA LEU A 18 19.76 -4.31 23.97
C LEU A 18 20.53 -3.24 24.75
N SER A 19 20.26 -3.04 26.04
CA SER A 19 21.03 -2.11 26.88
C SER A 19 22.49 -2.54 27.07
N LYS A 20 22.82 -3.79 26.72
CA LYS A 20 24.17 -4.35 26.83
C LYS A 20 24.92 -4.34 25.49
N THR A 21 24.33 -3.82 24.41
CA THR A 21 24.98 -3.74 23.09
C THR A 21 25.66 -2.38 22.90
N LEU A 22 26.67 -2.32 22.02
CA LEU A 22 27.45 -1.10 21.80
C LEU A 22 26.67 0.03 21.09
N PHE A 23 25.66 -0.30 20.29
CA PHE A 23 24.99 0.69 19.42
C PHE A 23 23.59 1.08 19.90
N GLU A 24 22.92 0.20 20.64
CA GLU A 24 21.52 0.38 21.06
C GLU A 24 21.36 0.64 22.56
N ALA A 25 22.47 0.70 23.32
CA ALA A 25 22.44 0.84 24.78
C ALA A 25 21.66 2.08 25.24
N ASP A 26 22.06 3.26 24.77
CA ASP A 26 21.47 4.54 25.18
C ASP A 26 19.97 4.60 24.85
N TRP A 27 19.57 4.08 23.69
CA TRP A 27 18.17 4.01 23.28
C TRP A 27 17.37 3.04 24.15
N ALA A 28 17.94 1.88 24.47
CA ALA A 28 17.28 0.86 25.27
C ALA A 28 17.10 1.32 26.72
N ASP A 29 18.09 2.01 27.29
CA ASP A 29 18.05 2.55 28.65
C ASP A 29 17.02 3.68 28.78
N ASP A 30 16.96 4.62 27.83
CA ASP A 30 15.91 5.66 27.77
C ASP A 30 14.50 5.02 27.73
N TYR A 31 14.31 3.98 26.92
CA TYR A 31 13.02 3.29 26.85
C TYR A 31 12.69 2.44 28.09
N LEU A 32 13.70 1.91 28.80
CA LEU A 32 13.50 1.24 30.09
C LEU A 32 13.03 2.23 31.15
N GLU A 33 13.64 3.40 31.23
CA GLU A 33 13.23 4.46 32.16
C GLU A 33 11.81 4.95 31.88
N ARG A 34 11.49 5.18 30.60
CA ARG A 34 10.12 5.55 30.17
C ARG A 34 9.09 4.49 30.55
N LEU A 35 9.44 3.20 30.42
CA LEU A 35 8.56 2.09 30.82
C LEU A 35 8.39 1.97 32.34
N GLU A 36 9.33 2.45 33.14
CA GLU A 36 9.19 2.53 34.60
C GLU A 36 8.24 3.66 35.01
N GLN A 37 8.36 4.82 34.36
CA GLN A 37 7.52 5.98 34.66
C GLN A 37 6.09 5.83 34.10
N ASP A 38 5.97 5.29 32.89
CA ASP A 38 4.70 5.03 32.21
C ASP A 38 4.74 3.64 31.55
N PRO A 39 4.29 2.59 32.27
CA PRO A 39 4.23 1.24 31.72
C PRO A 39 3.39 1.15 30.46
N SER A 40 2.43 2.06 30.25
CA SER A 40 1.60 2.07 29.06
C SER A 40 2.24 2.82 27.89
N LEU A 41 3.31 3.59 28.10
CA LEU A 41 3.89 4.51 27.11
C LEU A 41 2.82 5.41 26.47
N SER A 42 1.82 5.82 27.24
CA SER A 42 0.70 6.68 26.82
C SER A 42 1.18 8.03 26.27
N LYS A 43 2.30 8.54 26.78
CA LYS A 43 2.90 9.81 26.37
C LYS A 43 3.87 9.72 25.20
N ASP A 44 4.21 8.51 24.76
CA ASP A 44 5.15 8.31 23.64
C ASP A 44 4.40 8.38 22.31
N GLU A 45 4.53 9.51 21.60
CA GLU A 45 3.82 9.77 20.34
C GLU A 45 4.08 8.71 19.27
N HIS A 46 5.31 8.17 19.21
CA HIS A 46 5.68 7.17 18.22
C HIS A 46 5.01 5.82 18.54
N ILE A 47 4.98 5.41 19.81
CA ILE A 47 4.26 4.21 20.25
C ILE A 47 2.75 4.36 20.06
N GLN A 48 2.17 5.53 20.38
CA GLN A 48 0.75 5.78 20.15
C GLN A 48 0.40 5.76 18.66
N HIS A 49 1.25 6.34 17.81
CA HIS A 49 1.09 6.28 16.37
C HIS A 49 1.10 4.83 15.88
N LEU A 50 2.09 4.02 16.29
CA LEU A 50 2.16 2.61 15.93
C LEU A 50 0.95 1.81 16.44
N ARG A 51 0.45 2.10 17.65
CA ARG A 51 -0.76 1.47 18.20
C ARG A 51 -2.02 1.84 17.43
N SER A 52 -2.15 3.09 16.98
CA SER A 52 -3.28 3.54 16.15
C SER A 52 -3.36 2.82 14.80
N MET A 53 -2.25 2.22 14.36
CA MET A 53 -2.15 1.41 13.15
C MET A 53 -2.23 -0.09 13.42
N MET A 54 -2.16 -0.52 14.68
CA MET A 54 -2.08 -1.92 15.08
C MET A 54 -3.48 -2.52 15.28
N MET A 55 -3.69 -3.78 14.86
CA MET A 55 -4.92 -4.51 15.16
C MET A 55 -4.87 -5.16 16.54
N GLU A 56 -6.05 -5.31 17.15
CA GLU A 56 -6.23 -6.01 18.44
C GLU A 56 -6.17 -7.55 18.35
N VAL A 57 -6.06 -8.16 17.15
CA VAL A 57 -6.25 -9.62 16.97
C VAL A 57 -4.95 -10.37 16.62
N ASN A 58 -4.79 -11.55 17.24
CA ASN A 58 -3.59 -12.40 17.21
C ASN A 58 -3.09 -12.82 15.82
N THR A 59 -1.76 -12.75 15.68
CA THR A 59 -0.90 -12.94 14.50
C THR A 59 -1.00 -14.28 13.73
N VAL A 60 -1.75 -15.28 14.20
CA VAL A 60 -1.76 -16.64 13.60
C VAL A 60 -2.74 -16.77 12.43
N LEU A 61 -3.78 -15.93 12.36
CA LEU A 61 -4.68 -15.80 11.18
C LEU A 61 -4.03 -15.04 10.01
N MET A 62 -2.85 -14.46 10.22
CA MET A 62 -2.23 -13.45 9.34
C MET A 62 -1.74 -13.99 7.99
N TYR A 63 -1.47 -15.29 7.87
CA TYR A 63 -0.92 -15.90 6.66
C TYR A 63 -1.97 -16.38 5.64
N PHE A 64 -3.23 -16.56 6.04
CA PHE A 64 -4.26 -17.13 5.16
C PHE A 64 -5.22 -16.09 4.58
N GLU A 65 -5.21 -14.85 5.07
CA GLU A 65 -6.33 -13.92 4.89
C GLU A 65 -5.92 -12.46 4.63
N GLY A 66 -4.77 -12.19 4.01
CA GLY A 66 -4.28 -10.81 3.77
C GLY A 66 -5.35 -9.86 3.19
N THR A 67 -6.18 -10.34 2.28
CA THR A 67 -7.30 -9.62 1.66
C THR A 67 -8.48 -9.35 2.61
N ILE A 68 -8.71 -10.19 3.63
CA ILE A 68 -9.77 -10.02 4.63
C ILE A 68 -9.31 -9.08 5.76
N MET A 69 -8.00 -8.95 5.98
CA MET A 69 -7.44 -8.14 7.07
C MET A 69 -7.42 -6.64 6.75
N LEU A 70 -7.14 -6.25 5.51
CA LEU A 70 -7.07 -4.84 5.10
C LEU A 70 -8.40 -4.10 5.26
N PRO A 71 -9.57 -4.68 4.91
CA PRO A 71 -10.86 -4.08 5.22
C PRO A 71 -11.11 -3.93 6.74
N LYS A 72 -10.69 -4.90 7.56
CA LYS A 72 -10.82 -4.82 9.03
C LYS A 72 -9.98 -3.68 9.62
N LEU A 73 -8.75 -3.50 9.14
CA LEU A 73 -7.89 -2.38 9.51
C LEU A 73 -8.54 -1.03 9.19
N LEU A 74 -9.16 -0.90 8.02
CA LEU A 74 -9.85 0.32 7.60
C LEU A 74 -11.17 0.55 8.35
N ALA A 75 -11.84 -0.53 8.78
CA ALA A 75 -13.03 -0.42 9.63
C ALA A 75 -12.67 0.09 11.03
N ALA A 76 -11.56 -0.37 11.60
CA ALA A 76 -11.05 0.08 12.90
C ALA A 76 -10.50 1.51 12.84
N ASN A 77 -9.77 1.85 11.78
CA ASN A 77 -9.21 3.18 11.56
C ASN A 77 -9.32 3.56 10.07
N ARG A 78 -10.34 4.37 9.75
CA ARG A 78 -10.58 4.85 8.37
C ARG A 78 -9.42 5.70 7.83
N GLN A 79 -8.61 6.28 8.72
CA GLN A 79 -7.44 7.09 8.40
C GLN A 79 -6.15 6.26 8.29
N ASN A 80 -6.23 4.93 8.32
CA ASN A 80 -5.08 4.06 8.12
C ASN A 80 -4.68 4.02 6.64
N ARG A 81 -3.83 4.97 6.24
CA ARG A 81 -3.38 5.13 4.86
C ARG A 81 -2.65 3.90 4.32
N MET A 82 -1.83 3.24 5.14
CA MET A 82 -1.15 2.02 4.71
C MET A 82 -2.16 0.92 4.39
N ALA A 83 -3.13 0.66 5.26
CA ALA A 83 -4.15 -0.36 5.01
C ALA A 83 -4.92 -0.09 3.71
N PHE A 84 -5.20 1.18 3.41
CA PHE A 84 -5.82 1.59 2.15
C PHE A 84 -4.89 1.35 0.95
N GLU A 85 -3.66 1.86 0.95
CA GLU A 85 -2.74 1.72 -0.17
C GLU A 85 -2.43 0.24 -0.46
N TYR A 86 -2.26 -0.59 0.58
CA TYR A 86 -2.09 -2.03 0.43
C TYR A 86 -3.34 -2.73 -0.09
N LEU A 87 -4.54 -2.30 0.32
CA LEU A 87 -5.79 -2.86 -0.23
C LEU A 87 -5.89 -2.60 -1.73
N MET A 88 -5.67 -1.35 -2.13
CA MET A 88 -5.69 -0.96 -3.54
C MET A 88 -4.63 -1.71 -4.35
N ALA A 89 -3.40 -1.81 -3.83
CA ALA A 89 -2.35 -2.59 -4.48
C ALA A 89 -2.71 -4.08 -4.58
N SER A 90 -3.29 -4.67 -3.53
CA SER A 90 -3.70 -6.08 -3.54
C SER A 90 -4.78 -6.36 -4.59
N CYS A 91 -5.74 -5.44 -4.77
CA CYS A 91 -6.74 -5.54 -5.82
C CYS A 91 -6.09 -5.49 -7.20
N LEU A 92 -5.20 -4.53 -7.45
CA LEU A 92 -4.52 -4.40 -8.75
C LEU A 92 -3.61 -5.60 -9.07
N LEU A 93 -2.89 -6.12 -8.08
CA LEU A 93 -2.06 -7.33 -8.25
C LEU A 93 -2.89 -8.58 -8.51
N ALA A 94 -4.08 -8.68 -7.92
CA ALA A 94 -4.99 -9.80 -8.14
C ALA A 94 -5.87 -9.64 -9.39
N GLY A 95 -5.78 -8.53 -10.12
CA GLY A 95 -6.70 -8.19 -11.21
C GLY A 95 -8.14 -7.93 -10.76
N ASP A 96 -8.37 -7.71 -9.46
CA ASP A 96 -9.69 -7.39 -8.88
C ASP A 96 -10.05 -5.91 -9.10
N LEU A 97 -10.39 -5.59 -10.34
CA LEU A 97 -10.80 -4.24 -10.76
C LEU A 97 -12.09 -3.79 -10.09
N GLU A 98 -12.98 -4.71 -9.74
CA GLU A 98 -14.22 -4.39 -9.05
C GLU A 98 -13.96 -3.96 -7.60
N GLY A 99 -13.17 -4.74 -6.85
CA GLY A 99 -12.76 -4.38 -5.49
C GLY A 99 -11.95 -3.08 -5.45
N PHE A 100 -11.10 -2.83 -6.44
CA PHE A 100 -10.42 -1.55 -6.61
C PHE A 100 -11.41 -0.38 -6.74
N LEU A 101 -12.40 -0.48 -7.63
CA LEU A 101 -13.41 0.59 -7.82
C LEU A 101 -14.27 0.78 -6.58
N GLN A 102 -14.66 -0.31 -5.91
CA GLN A 102 -15.44 -0.25 -4.68
C GLN A 102 -14.72 0.50 -3.57
N ASN A 103 -13.38 0.56 -3.57
CA ASN A 103 -12.59 1.27 -2.56
C ASN A 103 -12.06 2.63 -3.02
N LEU A 104 -12.22 3.00 -4.29
CA LEU A 104 -11.70 4.26 -4.86
C LEU A 104 -12.23 5.51 -4.12
N TYR A 105 -13.45 5.44 -3.59
CA TYR A 105 -14.05 6.54 -2.82
C TYR A 105 -13.24 6.91 -1.57
N ARG A 106 -12.48 5.96 -1.00
CA ARG A 106 -11.67 6.18 0.19
C ARG A 106 -10.49 7.09 -0.06
N LEU A 107 -10.18 7.44 -1.31
CA LEU A 107 -9.28 8.56 -1.60
C LEU A 107 -9.73 9.85 -0.89
N ASP A 108 -11.04 10.02 -0.63
CA ASP A 108 -11.59 11.17 0.12
C ASP A 108 -11.25 11.11 1.62
N ASP A 109 -10.96 9.92 2.15
CA ASP A 109 -10.57 9.77 3.56
C ASP A 109 -9.15 10.34 3.78
N PHE A 110 -8.37 10.59 2.72
CA PHE A 110 -6.97 11.02 2.79
C PHE A 110 -6.72 12.33 2.02
N ASN A 111 -5.70 13.08 2.44
CA ASN A 111 -5.28 14.32 1.77
C ASN A 111 -4.43 14.06 0.51
N TYR A 112 -4.91 13.21 -0.41
CA TYR A 112 -4.28 13.07 -1.72
C TYR A 112 -4.53 14.32 -2.54
N PRO A 113 -3.47 14.99 -3.05
CA PRO A 113 -3.64 16.15 -3.92
C PRO A 113 -4.26 15.74 -5.28
N GLU A 114 -3.91 14.53 -5.74
CA GLU A 114 -4.31 13.97 -7.03
C GLU A 114 -4.47 12.46 -6.91
N ILE A 115 -5.11 11.82 -7.89
CA ILE A 115 -5.20 10.35 -7.94
C ILE A 115 -3.78 9.80 -8.18
N PRO A 116 -3.30 8.82 -7.39
CA PRO A 116 -2.03 8.17 -7.67
C PRO A 116 -1.96 7.63 -9.10
N GLN A 117 -0.82 7.82 -9.78
CA GLN A 117 -0.69 7.52 -11.21
C GLN A 117 -1.07 6.07 -11.59
N LEU A 118 -0.67 5.08 -10.80
CA LEU A 118 -1.03 3.69 -11.05
C LEU A 118 -2.55 3.46 -10.98
N TYR A 119 -3.25 4.24 -10.15
CA TYR A 119 -4.70 4.17 -10.04
C TYR A 119 -5.36 4.84 -11.24
N GLU A 120 -4.80 5.96 -11.73
CA GLU A 120 -5.24 6.58 -12.97
C GLU A 120 -5.12 5.62 -14.17
N GLU A 121 -3.99 4.92 -14.30
CA GLU A 121 -3.77 3.92 -15.34
C GLU A 121 -4.78 2.77 -15.26
N ALA A 122 -5.06 2.25 -14.05
CA ALA A 122 -6.08 1.23 -13.83
C ALA A 122 -7.49 1.72 -14.17
N ILE A 123 -7.84 2.96 -13.80
CA ILE A 123 -9.12 3.60 -14.14
C ILE A 123 -9.26 3.70 -15.66
N LEU A 124 -8.22 4.17 -16.38
CA LEU A 124 -8.24 4.26 -17.84
C LEU A 124 -8.42 2.90 -18.50
N TYR A 125 -7.73 1.88 -17.98
CA TYR A 125 -7.90 0.52 -18.45
C TYR A 125 -9.34 0.02 -18.27
N ILE A 126 -9.94 0.22 -17.10
CA ILE A 126 -11.34 -0.17 -16.86
C ILE A 126 -12.30 0.55 -17.81
N ILE A 127 -12.14 1.87 -17.99
CA ILE A 127 -12.97 2.66 -18.92
C ILE A 127 -12.84 2.09 -20.34
N PHE A 128 -11.62 1.79 -20.78
CA PHE A 128 -11.36 1.23 -22.10
C PHE A 128 -11.96 -0.17 -22.28
N ALA A 129 -11.76 -1.07 -21.30
CA ALA A 129 -12.21 -2.45 -21.38
C ALA A 129 -13.72 -2.62 -21.24
N THR A 130 -14.37 -1.77 -20.42
CA THR A 130 -15.79 -1.93 -20.06
C THR A 130 -16.72 -0.87 -20.66
N GLY A 131 -16.18 0.26 -21.14
CA GLY A 131 -16.96 1.42 -21.57
C GLY A 131 -17.71 2.14 -20.44
N LYS A 132 -17.51 1.75 -19.17
CA LYS A 132 -18.20 2.35 -18.03
C LYS A 132 -17.66 3.75 -17.74
N LYS A 133 -18.55 4.65 -17.35
CA LYS A 133 -18.17 5.93 -16.73
C LYS A 133 -17.92 5.69 -15.25
N ILE A 134 -16.76 6.13 -14.76
CA ILE A 134 -16.38 6.04 -13.35
C ILE A 134 -16.55 7.42 -12.72
N ASP A 135 -17.26 7.48 -11.59
CA ASP A 135 -17.35 8.70 -10.79
C ASP A 135 -16.06 8.91 -9.99
N LEU A 136 -15.33 9.97 -10.33
CA LEU A 136 -14.07 10.36 -9.68
C LEU A 136 -14.27 11.40 -8.57
N ARG A 137 -15.52 11.73 -8.22
CA ARG A 137 -15.88 12.68 -7.16
C ARG A 137 -15.18 14.03 -7.29
N GLY A 138 -15.12 14.55 -8.51
CA GLY A 138 -14.49 15.83 -8.82
C GLY A 138 -12.98 15.78 -9.10
N ARG A 139 -12.31 14.65 -8.83
CA ARG A 139 -10.93 14.43 -9.29
C ARG A 139 -10.89 14.22 -10.80
N ARG A 140 -9.73 14.49 -11.40
CA ARG A 140 -9.48 14.33 -12.83
C ARG A 140 -8.28 13.43 -13.03
N ILE A 141 -8.32 12.63 -14.08
CA ILE A 141 -7.16 11.88 -14.55
C ILE A 141 -6.18 12.87 -15.16
N SER A 142 -4.90 12.76 -14.78
CA SER A 142 -3.84 13.62 -15.29
C SER A 142 -3.66 13.46 -16.80
N ARG A 143 -3.22 14.55 -17.46
CA ARG A 143 -2.83 14.51 -18.88
C ARG A 143 -1.73 13.49 -19.14
N GLN A 144 -0.81 13.33 -18.17
CA GLN A 144 0.29 12.38 -18.27
C GLN A 144 -0.24 10.94 -18.36
N SER A 145 -1.20 10.56 -17.52
CA SER A 145 -1.78 9.21 -17.55
C SER A 145 -2.54 8.94 -18.85
N HIS A 146 -3.27 9.92 -19.40
CA HIS A 146 -3.85 9.80 -20.74
C HIS A 146 -2.79 9.57 -21.82
N GLN A 147 -1.70 10.35 -21.82
CA GLN A 147 -0.61 10.20 -22.79
C GLN A 147 0.05 8.83 -22.69
N ARG A 148 0.36 8.37 -21.48
CA ARG A 148 0.95 7.04 -21.24
C ARG A 148 0.02 5.93 -21.71
N PHE A 149 -1.27 6.06 -21.46
CA PHE A 149 -2.27 5.09 -21.90
C PHE A 149 -2.39 5.05 -23.43
N ASP A 150 -2.45 6.20 -24.09
CA ASP A 150 -2.52 6.29 -25.55
C ASP A 150 -1.26 5.75 -26.22
N ASP A 151 -0.08 6.08 -25.68
CA ASP A 151 1.19 5.59 -26.20
C ASP A 151 1.36 4.08 -26.01
N PHE A 152 0.93 3.54 -24.87
CA PHE A 152 0.91 2.09 -24.61
C PHE A 152 0.04 1.36 -25.64
N ASN A 153 -1.20 1.83 -25.85
CA ASN A 153 -2.12 1.24 -26.81
C ASN A 153 -1.64 1.39 -28.26
N ARG A 154 -1.01 2.52 -28.61
CA ARG A 154 -0.42 2.72 -29.94
C ARG A 154 0.72 1.73 -30.19
N THR A 155 1.55 1.48 -29.18
CA THR A 155 2.64 0.51 -29.24
C THR A 155 2.10 -0.90 -29.48
N LEU A 156 1.11 -1.33 -28.70
CA LEU A 156 0.46 -2.62 -28.89
C LEU A 156 -0.13 -2.80 -30.30
N ARG A 157 -0.86 -1.79 -30.80
CA ARG A 157 -1.47 -1.85 -32.13
C ARG A 157 -0.43 -1.90 -33.25
N ARG A 158 0.70 -1.19 -33.09
CA ARG A 158 1.77 -1.14 -34.10
C ARG A 158 2.43 -2.50 -34.30
N TYR A 159 2.67 -3.22 -33.21
CA TYR A 159 3.40 -4.50 -33.26
C TYR A 159 2.50 -5.71 -33.55
N GLY A 160 1.18 -5.60 -33.37
CA GLY A 160 0.25 -6.64 -33.79
C GLY A 160 0.56 -8.00 -33.17
N GLU A 161 0.94 -8.99 -34.00
CA GLU A 161 1.32 -10.33 -33.55
C GLU A 161 2.78 -10.47 -33.06
N ASP A 162 3.65 -9.49 -33.33
CA ASP A 162 5.04 -9.50 -32.86
C ASP A 162 5.12 -9.11 -31.38
N LYS A 163 4.75 -10.07 -30.54
CA LYS A 163 4.72 -9.93 -29.08
C LYS A 163 6.10 -9.67 -28.49
N GLN A 164 7.17 -10.13 -29.13
CA GLN A 164 8.53 -9.97 -28.62
C GLN A 164 9.06 -8.54 -28.83
N ALA A 165 8.82 -7.97 -30.02
CA ALA A 165 9.16 -6.57 -30.29
C ALA A 165 8.31 -5.63 -29.42
N ALA A 166 7.00 -5.93 -29.29
CA ALA A 166 6.12 -5.20 -28.38
C ALA A 166 6.62 -5.23 -26.94
N PHE A 167 6.98 -6.42 -26.42
CA PHE A 167 7.50 -6.58 -25.07
C PHE A 167 8.74 -5.72 -24.81
N ASN A 168 9.71 -5.73 -25.71
CA ASN A 168 10.95 -4.98 -25.52
C ASN A 168 10.73 -3.46 -25.47
N GLU A 169 9.88 -2.92 -26.35
CA GLU A 169 9.56 -1.48 -26.36
C GLU A 169 8.71 -1.09 -25.15
N LEU A 170 7.68 -1.88 -24.84
CA LEU A 170 6.81 -1.66 -23.68
C LEU A 170 7.58 -1.78 -22.37
N ARG A 171 8.52 -2.72 -22.24
CA ARG A 171 9.33 -2.84 -21.04
C ARG A 171 10.18 -1.59 -20.82
N LYS A 172 10.76 -1.04 -21.89
CA LYS A 172 11.61 0.14 -21.83
C LYS A 172 10.84 1.41 -21.46
N ASN A 173 9.66 1.60 -22.04
CA ASN A 173 8.92 2.86 -21.92
C ASN A 173 7.77 2.80 -20.90
N HIS A 174 7.26 1.61 -20.61
CA HIS A 174 6.08 1.38 -19.79
C HIS A 174 6.27 0.30 -18.71
N GLY A 175 7.49 -0.20 -18.48
CA GLY A 175 7.75 -1.27 -17.51
C GLY A 175 7.35 -0.96 -16.06
N ASN A 176 7.15 0.32 -15.72
CA ASN A 176 6.67 0.80 -14.42
C ASN A 176 5.17 1.15 -14.39
N THR A 177 4.40 0.81 -15.44
CA THR A 177 2.96 1.05 -15.50
C THR A 177 2.17 -0.11 -14.92
N TYR A 178 0.97 0.17 -14.43
CA TYR A 178 -0.02 -0.87 -14.16
C TYR A 178 -0.39 -1.62 -15.46
N LEU A 179 -0.45 -0.93 -16.60
CA LEU A 179 -0.79 -1.53 -17.90
C LEU A 179 0.19 -2.63 -18.33
N PHE A 180 1.48 -2.42 -18.09
CA PHE A 180 2.51 -3.43 -18.37
C PHE A 180 2.38 -4.62 -17.43
N TYR A 181 2.14 -4.37 -16.14
CA TYR A 181 1.89 -5.43 -15.17
C TYR A 181 0.64 -6.25 -15.53
N ASP A 182 -0.47 -5.59 -15.87
CA ASP A 182 -1.73 -6.24 -16.27
C ASP A 182 -1.54 -7.15 -17.51
N LEU A 183 -0.70 -6.73 -18.45
CA LEU A 183 -0.43 -7.49 -19.68
C LEU A 183 0.56 -8.67 -19.49
N PHE A 184 1.56 -8.51 -18.62
CA PHE A 184 2.68 -9.47 -18.50
C PHE A 184 2.79 -10.17 -17.15
N GLU A 185 1.95 -9.82 -16.17
CA GLU A 185 1.93 -10.35 -14.79
C GLU A 185 3.20 -10.09 -13.96
N PHE A 186 4.14 -9.27 -14.46
CA PHE A 186 5.32 -8.82 -13.72
C PHE A 186 5.72 -7.39 -14.05
N SER A 187 6.47 -6.76 -13.15
CA SER A 187 7.02 -5.42 -13.37
C SER A 187 8.21 -5.45 -14.32
N GLY A 188 8.26 -4.52 -15.28
CA GLY A 188 9.37 -4.37 -16.22
C GLY A 188 10.59 -3.67 -15.63
N MET A 189 10.48 -3.14 -14.41
CA MET A 189 11.56 -2.52 -13.65
C MET A 189 12.65 -3.54 -13.30
N LYS A 190 13.90 -3.10 -13.27
CA LYS A 190 15.06 -3.89 -12.81
C LYS A 190 15.48 -3.44 -11.44
#